data_AF-A0A7X8H1M0-F1
#
_entry.id   AF-A0A7X8H1M0-F1
#
_cell.length_a   1.000
_cell.length_b   1.000
_cell.length_c   1.000
_cell.angle_alpha   90.00
_cell.angle_beta   90.00
_cell.angle_gamma   90.00
#
_symmetry.space_group_name_H-M   'P 1'
#
loop_
_entity.id
_entity.type
_entity.pdbx_description
1 polymer ?
#
loop_
_entity_poly.entity_id
_entity_poly.type
_entity_poly.pdbx_seq_one_letter_code
_entity_poly.pdbx_strand_id
1 'polypeptide(L)'
;MKKTIVFFLIIVFSSVNLFSQPVSKFKDGERVVFLGNSITDGGHYHSFIWLFYMTRFPNMNVRIMNGGIGGDTAYDMFKRLDDDIFSKRPTSLVVTFGMNDSGYFEYNSDKAKEFGEEKYQACFKNFKLLEKRLLELPNTKIVMMGSSPYDENAKISGNTPFKGKNVIMQRIVEFQKQAAQQNNWEFLDLNQPMTEINLKFQQKDSTFTLCGQDRIHPDNDGHMVMAYLFLKQQGFAGNKVADIEINASKNNVVKSDNCEISNLKKYGNKLSFDYLAYSLPYPLDTVARGWNSKKSQAKATEYVPFIEEMNQEILKVTGLKGNYKLMIDENEIGTWSGNDFASGINLAKETNTPQYQQALAIMHLNEYRWEIERNFRDYAWIQFNFFQQKGLLFADNMESIKALDKEIGKNVWLKIQRDNYARMMLKPVREGREAEMNLLISKIYDSNKPVTRKITLIKL
;
A
#
# COMPACT_ATOMS: atom_id res chain seq x y z
N MET A 1 -2.45 57.76 -52.74
CA MET A 1 -2.12 56.32 -52.78
C MET A 1 -2.43 55.72 -51.41
N LYS A 2 -3.49 54.89 -51.31
CA LYS A 2 -3.89 54.21 -50.07
C LYS A 2 -2.94 53.02 -49.83
N LYS A 3 -2.26 52.97 -48.67
CA LYS A 3 -1.48 51.81 -48.23
C LYS A 3 -2.37 50.93 -47.35
N THR A 4 -2.65 49.72 -47.81
CA THR A 4 -3.34 48.68 -47.07
C THR A 4 -2.34 47.99 -46.14
N ILE A 5 -2.57 48.04 -44.83
CA ILE A 5 -1.79 47.27 -43.84
C ILE A 5 -2.57 45.99 -43.57
N VAL A 6 -1.95 44.85 -43.88
CA VAL A 6 -2.47 43.50 -43.57
C VAL A 6 -1.84 43.06 -42.25
N PHE A 7 -2.65 42.79 -41.24
CA PHE A 7 -2.23 42.17 -39.98
C PHE A 7 -2.29 40.65 -40.12
N PHE A 8 -1.14 39.98 -39.98
CA PHE A 8 -1.08 38.53 -39.83
C PHE A 8 -1.30 38.16 -38.36
N LEU A 9 -2.37 37.43 -38.07
CA LEU A 9 -2.62 36.84 -36.74
C LEU A 9 -1.83 35.53 -36.65
N ILE A 10 -0.77 35.50 -35.85
CA ILE A 10 -0.04 34.25 -35.53
C ILE A 10 -0.79 33.55 -34.40
N ILE A 11 -1.48 32.46 -34.72
CA ILE A 11 -2.03 31.55 -33.71
C ILE A 11 -0.92 30.60 -33.28
N VAL A 12 -0.37 30.84 -32.09
CA VAL A 12 0.56 29.92 -31.43
C VAL A 12 -0.26 28.81 -30.77
N PHE A 13 -0.25 27.61 -31.36
CA PHE A 13 -0.69 26.39 -30.67
C PHE A 13 0.36 26.02 -29.61
N SER A 14 0.14 26.44 -28.37
CA SER A 14 0.90 25.95 -27.23
C SER A 14 0.51 24.50 -26.97
N SER A 15 1.35 23.54 -27.37
CA SER A 15 1.26 22.16 -26.92
C SER A 15 1.58 22.11 -25.43
N VAL A 16 0.55 22.26 -24.59
CA VAL A 16 0.66 21.99 -23.16
C VAL A 16 0.92 20.49 -23.03
N ASN A 17 2.16 20.10 -22.73
CA ASN A 17 2.47 18.74 -22.34
C ASN A 17 1.75 18.48 -21.01
N LEU A 18 0.54 17.90 -21.08
CA LEU A 18 -0.23 17.47 -19.93
C LEU A 18 0.47 16.25 -19.31
N PHE A 19 1.35 16.50 -18.36
CA PHE A 19 1.89 15.44 -17.50
C PHE A 19 0.77 14.95 -16.57
N SER A 20 0.73 13.64 -16.31
CA SER A 20 -0.21 13.07 -15.32
C SER A 20 0.07 13.68 -13.95
N GLN A 21 -0.98 13.96 -13.18
CA GLN A 21 -0.81 14.53 -11.85
C GLN A 21 -0.12 13.52 -10.91
N PRO A 22 0.80 13.98 -10.03
CA PRO A 22 1.33 13.13 -8.97
C PRO A 22 0.18 12.69 -8.05
N VAL A 23 0.33 11.52 -7.43
CA VAL A 23 -0.72 10.98 -6.55
C VAL A 23 -0.86 11.89 -5.34
N SER A 24 -2.04 12.42 -5.08
CA SER A 24 -2.26 13.30 -3.95
C SER A 24 -2.31 12.51 -2.63
N LYS A 25 -1.83 13.14 -1.55
CA LYS A 25 -2.03 12.64 -0.19
C LYS A 25 -3.53 12.51 0.09
N PHE A 26 -3.90 11.45 0.81
CA PHE A 26 -5.27 11.31 1.28
C PHE A 26 -5.57 12.38 2.33
N LYS A 27 -6.86 12.72 2.44
CA LYS A 27 -7.36 13.77 3.33
C LYS A 27 -8.31 13.17 4.37
N ASP A 28 -8.56 13.94 5.42
CA ASP A 28 -9.55 13.58 6.43
C ASP A 28 -10.92 13.31 5.78
N GLY A 29 -11.56 12.22 6.20
CA GLY A 29 -12.82 11.74 5.65
C GLY A 29 -12.72 10.99 4.32
N GLU A 30 -11.54 10.81 3.72
CA GLU A 30 -11.42 10.08 2.46
C GLU A 30 -11.76 8.59 2.60
N ARG A 31 -12.50 8.09 1.60
CA ARG A 31 -12.82 6.67 1.39
C ARG A 31 -12.07 6.21 0.15
N VAL A 32 -10.98 5.47 0.36
CA VAL A 32 -10.07 5.02 -0.68
C VAL A 32 -10.35 3.55 -0.99
N VAL A 33 -10.78 3.24 -2.21
CA VAL A 33 -10.93 1.86 -2.66
C VAL A 33 -9.77 1.50 -3.59
N PHE A 34 -9.10 0.39 -3.32
CA PHE A 34 -8.12 -0.19 -4.24
C PHE A 34 -8.78 -1.31 -5.05
N LEU A 35 -9.19 -0.99 -6.28
CA LEU A 35 -9.72 -1.95 -7.25
C LEU A 35 -8.56 -2.69 -7.92
N GLY A 36 -8.56 -4.02 -7.83
CA GLY A 36 -7.59 -4.84 -8.53
C GLY A 36 -7.90 -6.33 -8.59
N ASN A 37 -6.87 -7.12 -8.89
CA ASN A 37 -6.95 -8.58 -9.04
C ASN A 37 -6.45 -9.32 -7.78
N SER A 38 -5.91 -10.53 -7.93
CA SER A 38 -5.37 -11.35 -6.83
C SER A 38 -4.26 -10.67 -6.03
N ILE A 39 -3.45 -9.80 -6.65
CA ILE A 39 -2.39 -9.04 -5.96
C ILE A 39 -3.01 -8.05 -4.97
N THR A 40 -4.21 -7.55 -5.26
CA THR A 40 -4.96 -6.63 -4.38
C THR A 40 -5.83 -7.39 -3.39
N ASP A 41 -6.54 -8.42 -3.86
CA ASP A 41 -7.35 -9.31 -3.02
C ASP A 41 -6.48 -9.92 -1.93
N GLY A 42 -5.48 -10.69 -2.37
CA GLY A 42 -4.55 -11.48 -1.56
C GLY A 42 -3.53 -10.70 -0.74
N GLY A 43 -3.29 -9.45 -1.13
CA GLY A 43 -2.13 -8.69 -0.69
C GLY A 43 -2.37 -7.71 0.44
N HIS A 44 -1.27 -7.15 0.94
CA HIS A 44 -1.26 -6.25 2.09
C HIS A 44 -0.90 -4.80 1.75
N TYR A 45 -0.54 -4.46 0.51
CA TYR A 45 0.00 -3.14 0.20
C TYR A 45 -0.96 -1.99 0.59
N HIS A 46 -2.26 -2.17 0.37
CA HIS A 46 -3.30 -1.20 0.79
C HIS A 46 -3.42 -1.12 2.32
N SER A 47 -3.30 -2.23 3.03
CA SER A 47 -3.26 -2.30 4.49
C SER A 47 -2.02 -1.60 5.06
N PHE A 48 -0.85 -1.76 4.42
CA PHE A 48 0.40 -1.09 4.80
C PHE A 48 0.37 0.41 4.53
N ILE A 49 -0.25 0.84 3.42
CA ILE A 49 -0.54 2.25 3.17
C ILE A 49 -1.46 2.78 4.29
N TRP A 50 -2.51 2.05 4.67
CA TRP A 50 -3.40 2.51 5.74
C TRP A 50 -2.69 2.61 7.09
N LEU A 51 -1.86 1.64 7.42
CA LEU A 51 -1.02 1.64 8.62
C LEU A 51 -0.13 2.89 8.69
N PHE A 52 0.40 3.35 7.56
CA PHE A 52 1.15 4.60 7.50
C PHE A 52 0.28 5.79 7.88
N TYR A 53 -0.94 5.89 7.34
CA TYR A 53 -1.86 6.98 7.71
C TYR A 53 -2.32 6.88 9.17
N MET A 54 -2.61 5.68 9.67
CA MET A 54 -3.02 5.43 11.05
C MET A 54 -1.95 5.88 12.06
N THR A 55 -0.67 5.73 11.74
CA THR A 55 0.45 6.05 12.65
C THR A 55 1.01 7.45 12.42
N ARG A 56 1.13 7.87 11.16
CA ARG A 56 1.71 9.18 10.81
C ARG A 56 0.71 10.32 10.97
N PHE A 57 -0.57 10.08 10.73
CA PHE A 57 -1.62 11.09 10.81
C PHE A 57 -2.74 10.62 11.74
N PRO A 58 -2.48 10.47 13.04
CA PRO A 58 -3.40 9.81 13.94
C PRO A 58 -4.75 10.52 14.07
N ASN A 59 -4.81 11.82 13.74
CA ASN A 59 -6.01 12.65 13.75
C ASN A 59 -6.77 12.70 12.41
N MET A 60 -6.31 11.96 11.39
CA MET A 60 -6.94 11.92 10.07
C MET A 60 -7.73 10.61 9.89
N ASN A 61 -9.04 10.74 9.77
CA ASN A 61 -9.94 9.61 9.57
C ASN A 61 -10.00 9.24 8.07
N VAL A 62 -9.10 8.36 7.65
CA VAL A 62 -9.09 7.77 6.31
C VAL A 62 -9.64 6.34 6.40
N ARG A 63 -10.46 5.95 5.43
CA ARG A 63 -10.95 4.58 5.26
C ARG A 63 -10.35 3.99 3.99
N ILE A 64 -9.46 3.02 4.12
CA ILE A 64 -8.93 2.26 2.97
C ILE A 64 -9.67 0.93 2.86
N MET A 65 -10.06 0.53 1.66
CA MET A 65 -10.87 -0.66 1.40
C MET A 65 -10.30 -1.49 0.24
N ASN A 66 -10.26 -2.79 0.44
CA ASN A 66 -9.86 -3.77 -0.55
C ASN A 66 -11.00 -4.00 -1.56
N GLY A 67 -10.74 -3.66 -2.81
CA GLY A 67 -11.61 -3.91 -3.97
C GLY A 67 -11.03 -4.98 -4.92
N GLY A 68 -10.11 -5.81 -4.43
CA GLY A 68 -9.48 -6.87 -5.19
C GLY A 68 -10.34 -8.14 -5.26
N ILE A 69 -10.33 -8.82 -6.41
CA ILE A 69 -10.83 -10.20 -6.56
C ILE A 69 -9.83 -11.02 -7.37
N GLY A 70 -9.44 -12.19 -6.85
CA GLY A 70 -8.53 -13.11 -7.53
C GLY A 70 -9.03 -13.57 -8.90
N GLY A 71 -8.15 -13.45 -9.91
CA GLY A 71 -8.43 -13.84 -11.29
C GLY A 71 -8.97 -12.72 -12.20
N ASP A 72 -9.36 -11.57 -11.63
CA ASP A 72 -9.97 -10.49 -12.40
C ASP A 72 -9.06 -9.96 -13.51
N THR A 73 -9.69 -9.77 -14.67
CA THR A 73 -9.25 -8.90 -15.78
C THR A 73 -9.98 -7.55 -15.70
N ALA A 74 -9.63 -6.57 -16.54
CA ALA A 74 -10.37 -5.32 -16.67
C ALA A 74 -11.88 -5.54 -16.96
N TYR A 75 -12.24 -6.64 -17.63
CA TYR A 75 -13.63 -6.99 -17.89
C TYR A 75 -14.38 -7.39 -16.62
N ASP A 76 -13.75 -8.20 -15.77
CA ASP A 76 -14.36 -8.65 -14.52
C ASP A 76 -14.53 -7.50 -13.54
N MET A 77 -13.53 -6.63 -13.46
CA MET A 77 -13.60 -5.38 -12.70
C MET A 77 -14.77 -4.50 -13.18
N PHE A 78 -14.94 -4.35 -14.49
CA PHE A 78 -16.07 -3.61 -15.08
C PHE A 78 -17.43 -4.19 -14.65
N LYS A 79 -17.60 -5.52 -14.72
CA LYS A 79 -18.87 -6.21 -14.37
C LYS A 79 -19.32 -6.01 -12.92
N ARG A 80 -18.39 -5.72 -12.01
CA ARG A 80 -18.68 -5.59 -10.56
C ARG A 80 -18.55 -4.17 -10.02
N LEU A 81 -18.38 -3.17 -10.89
CA LEU A 81 -18.20 -1.79 -10.47
C LEU A 81 -19.34 -1.32 -9.58
N ASP A 82 -20.59 -1.50 -10.00
CA ASP A 82 -21.74 -0.97 -9.26
C ASP A 82 -21.87 -1.62 -7.87
N ASP A 83 -21.86 -2.95 -7.85
CA ASP A 83 -22.22 -3.72 -6.66
C ASP A 83 -21.07 -3.93 -5.67
N ASP A 84 -19.80 -3.92 -6.13
CA ASP A 84 -18.64 -4.10 -5.25
C ASP A 84 -17.81 -2.84 -5.05
N ILE A 85 -17.75 -1.93 -6.03
CA ILE A 85 -16.83 -0.78 -5.96
C ILE A 85 -17.57 0.50 -5.63
N PHE A 86 -18.58 0.86 -6.41
CA PHE A 86 -19.36 2.10 -6.24
C PHE A 86 -20.29 2.00 -5.03
N SER A 87 -20.74 0.79 -4.68
CA SER A 87 -21.44 0.51 -3.42
C SER A 87 -20.64 0.93 -2.17
N LYS A 88 -19.30 0.93 -2.25
CA LYS A 88 -18.40 1.42 -1.20
C LYS A 88 -18.27 2.95 -1.17
N ARG A 89 -18.91 3.69 -2.10
CA ARG A 89 -18.89 5.16 -2.19
C ARG A 89 -17.47 5.75 -2.08
N PRO A 90 -16.56 5.41 -3.01
CA PRO A 90 -15.20 5.92 -2.97
C PRO A 90 -15.16 7.43 -3.20
N THR A 91 -14.42 8.16 -2.36
CA THR A 91 -13.97 9.52 -2.67
C THR A 91 -12.69 9.48 -3.50
N SER A 92 -11.90 8.41 -3.34
CA SER A 92 -10.70 8.10 -4.12
C SER A 92 -10.79 6.64 -4.59
N LEU A 93 -10.55 6.39 -5.87
CA LEU A 93 -10.55 5.05 -6.46
C LEU A 93 -9.21 4.81 -7.17
N VAL A 94 -8.42 3.90 -6.62
CA VAL A 94 -7.17 3.43 -7.20
C VAL A 94 -7.47 2.19 -8.04
N VAL A 95 -7.08 2.20 -9.31
CA VAL A 95 -7.40 1.14 -10.28
C VAL A 95 -6.12 0.51 -10.81
N THR A 96 -5.95 -0.80 -10.60
CA THR A 96 -4.79 -1.56 -11.08
C THR A 96 -5.19 -2.90 -11.69
N PHE A 97 -4.65 -3.22 -12.87
CA PHE A 97 -4.93 -4.47 -13.59
C PHE A 97 -3.80 -4.77 -14.60
N GLY A 98 -3.92 -5.86 -15.37
CA GLY A 98 -2.96 -6.23 -16.41
C GLY A 98 -2.28 -7.58 -16.21
N MET A 99 -2.16 -8.04 -14.95
CA MET A 99 -1.52 -9.33 -14.65
C MET A 99 -2.29 -10.51 -15.27
N ASN A 100 -3.61 -10.58 -15.09
CA ASN A 100 -4.42 -11.63 -15.72
C ASN A 100 -4.70 -11.32 -17.19
N ASP A 101 -4.94 -10.04 -17.51
CA ASP A 101 -5.26 -9.59 -18.86
C ASP A 101 -4.18 -9.96 -19.87
N SER A 102 -2.91 -9.92 -19.46
CA SER A 102 -1.76 -10.25 -20.32
C SER A 102 -1.65 -11.74 -20.66
N GLY A 103 -2.38 -12.65 -20.02
CA GLY A 103 -2.32 -14.09 -20.29
C GLY A 103 -1.07 -14.80 -19.70
N TYR A 104 -0.91 -16.11 -19.92
CA TYR A 104 0.09 -16.92 -19.21
C TYR A 104 0.84 -17.91 -20.11
N PHE A 105 0.36 -19.14 -20.26
CA PHE A 105 1.15 -20.26 -20.78
C PHE A 105 1.54 -20.10 -22.25
N GLU A 106 0.72 -19.41 -23.04
CA GLU A 106 0.88 -19.28 -24.49
C GLU A 106 2.11 -18.44 -24.89
N TYR A 107 2.71 -17.67 -23.97
CA TYR A 107 4.01 -17.01 -24.18
C TYR A 107 5.16 -18.00 -24.41
N ASN A 108 5.00 -19.27 -24.02
CA ASN A 108 6.01 -20.31 -24.25
C ASN A 108 5.75 -21.10 -25.55
N SER A 109 4.91 -20.59 -26.44
CA SER A 109 4.63 -21.16 -27.76
C SER A 109 5.25 -20.33 -28.89
N ASP A 110 5.26 -20.88 -30.11
CA ASP A 110 5.71 -20.18 -31.31
C ASP A 110 4.85 -18.96 -31.68
N LYS A 111 3.66 -18.82 -31.05
CA LYS A 111 2.71 -17.72 -31.27
C LYS A 111 2.76 -16.65 -30.19
N ALA A 112 3.78 -16.63 -29.33
CA ALA A 112 3.88 -15.72 -28.19
C ALA A 112 3.63 -14.24 -28.54
N LYS A 113 4.17 -13.77 -29.68
CA LYS A 113 3.99 -12.37 -30.13
C LYS A 113 2.54 -12.06 -30.53
N GLU A 114 1.90 -12.97 -31.28
CA GLU A 114 0.51 -12.84 -31.71
C GLU A 114 -0.43 -12.88 -30.50
N PHE A 115 -0.19 -13.84 -29.59
CA PHE A 115 -0.91 -13.97 -28.34
C PHE A 115 -0.82 -12.71 -27.48
N GLY A 116 0.40 -12.18 -27.29
CA GLY A 116 0.61 -10.96 -26.52
C GLY A 116 -0.14 -9.75 -27.10
N GLU A 117 -0.18 -9.63 -28.43
CA GLU A 117 -0.95 -8.58 -29.10
C GLU A 117 -2.47 -8.77 -28.93
N GLU A 118 -2.98 -10.00 -29.08
CA GLU A 118 -4.39 -10.31 -28.84
C GLU A 118 -4.81 -9.92 -27.41
N LYS A 119 -4.00 -10.30 -26.42
CA LYS A 119 -4.24 -9.98 -25.00
C LYS A 119 -4.19 -8.48 -24.72
N TYR A 120 -3.22 -7.78 -25.30
CA TYR A 120 -3.17 -6.32 -25.22
C TYR A 120 -4.44 -5.66 -25.77
N GLN A 121 -4.89 -6.06 -26.97
CA GLN A 121 -6.07 -5.47 -27.60
C GLN A 121 -7.36 -5.80 -26.84
N ALA A 122 -7.50 -7.03 -26.34
CA ALA A 122 -8.64 -7.41 -25.50
C ALA A 122 -8.67 -6.60 -24.19
N CYS A 123 -7.52 -6.45 -23.53
CA CYS A 123 -7.37 -5.64 -22.33
C CYS A 123 -7.77 -4.18 -22.59
N PHE A 124 -7.26 -3.57 -23.66
CA PHE A 124 -7.58 -2.20 -24.04
C PHE A 124 -9.09 -2.01 -24.30
N LYS A 125 -9.73 -2.94 -25.03
CA LYS A 125 -11.18 -2.90 -25.28
C LYS A 125 -11.99 -2.96 -23.98
N ASN A 126 -11.62 -3.84 -23.06
CA ASN A 126 -12.30 -3.98 -21.77
C ASN A 126 -12.06 -2.76 -20.87
N PHE A 127 -10.84 -2.21 -20.89
CA PHE A 127 -10.54 -0.96 -20.21
C PHE A 127 -11.41 0.20 -20.72
N LYS A 128 -11.72 0.29 -22.02
CA LYS A 128 -12.63 1.34 -22.51
C LYS A 128 -14.05 1.24 -21.94
N LEU A 129 -14.52 0.05 -21.59
CA LEU A 129 -15.78 -0.12 -20.85
C LEU A 129 -15.65 0.41 -19.42
N LEU A 130 -14.56 0.04 -18.74
CA LEU A 130 -14.24 0.50 -17.39
C LEU A 130 -14.10 2.03 -17.34
N GLU A 131 -13.28 2.61 -18.21
CA GLU A 131 -13.00 4.04 -18.34
C GLU A 131 -14.30 4.85 -18.48
N LYS A 132 -15.22 4.41 -19.33
CA LYS A 132 -16.53 5.06 -19.50
C LYS A 132 -17.28 5.18 -18.16
N ARG A 133 -17.30 4.10 -17.36
CA ARG A 133 -17.97 4.09 -16.05
C ARG A 133 -17.23 4.96 -15.02
N LEU A 134 -15.89 5.02 -15.08
CA LEU A 134 -15.10 5.87 -14.19
C LEU A 134 -15.36 7.37 -14.46
N LEU A 135 -15.56 7.76 -15.71
CA LEU A 135 -15.92 9.13 -16.10
C LEU A 135 -17.31 9.57 -15.60
N GLU A 136 -18.18 8.63 -15.24
CA GLU A 136 -19.52 8.90 -14.67
C GLU A 136 -19.47 9.27 -13.17
N LEU A 137 -18.27 9.31 -12.55
CA LEU A 137 -18.07 9.63 -11.13
C LEU A 137 -17.54 11.05 -10.92
N PRO A 138 -18.40 12.09 -10.89
CA PRO A 138 -17.94 13.49 -10.82
C PRO A 138 -17.25 13.86 -9.50
N ASN A 139 -17.46 13.08 -8.44
CA ASN A 139 -16.96 13.36 -7.10
C ASN A 139 -15.97 12.30 -6.59
N THR A 140 -15.43 11.46 -7.48
CA THR A 140 -14.43 10.46 -7.13
C THR A 140 -13.12 10.78 -7.83
N LYS A 141 -12.06 10.96 -7.04
CA LYS A 141 -10.69 11.09 -7.53
C LYS A 141 -10.22 9.75 -8.07
N ILE A 142 -9.90 9.68 -9.36
CA ILE A 142 -9.38 8.47 -10.00
C ILE A 142 -7.86 8.49 -9.98
N VAL A 143 -7.27 7.36 -9.56
CA VAL A 143 -5.82 7.12 -9.62
C VAL A 143 -5.58 5.86 -10.43
N MET A 144 -4.97 6.00 -11.60
CA MET A 144 -4.49 4.84 -12.37
C MET A 144 -3.16 4.37 -11.78
N MET A 145 -3.10 3.11 -11.38
CA MET A 145 -1.90 2.50 -10.80
C MET A 145 -1.45 1.33 -11.68
N GLY A 146 -0.31 1.51 -12.36
CA GLY A 146 0.33 0.42 -13.09
C GLY A 146 0.61 -0.76 -12.16
N SER A 147 0.21 -1.97 -12.56
CA SER A 147 0.36 -3.18 -11.74
C SER A 147 1.84 -3.48 -11.45
N SER A 148 2.12 -4.10 -10.30
CA SER A 148 3.42 -4.72 -10.05
C SER A 148 3.79 -5.70 -11.18
N PRO A 149 5.09 -5.88 -11.47
CA PRO A 149 5.52 -6.60 -12.67
C PRO A 149 5.37 -8.10 -12.54
N TYR A 150 5.37 -8.78 -13.69
CA TYR A 150 5.72 -10.19 -13.76
C TYR A 150 7.25 -10.34 -13.84
N ASP A 151 7.86 -11.10 -12.93
CA ASP A 151 9.32 -11.23 -12.87
C ASP A 151 9.83 -12.33 -13.82
N GLU A 152 10.21 -11.92 -15.03
CA GLU A 152 10.77 -12.81 -16.04
C GLU A 152 12.19 -13.31 -15.73
N ASN A 153 12.91 -12.65 -14.81
CA ASN A 153 14.37 -12.78 -14.69
C ASN A 153 14.82 -13.61 -13.49
N ALA A 154 14.02 -13.69 -12.42
CA ALA A 154 14.35 -14.50 -11.25
C ALA A 154 14.58 -15.97 -11.62
N LYS A 155 15.58 -16.62 -11.03
CA LYS A 155 15.81 -18.06 -11.16
C LYS A 155 15.05 -18.78 -10.04
N ILE A 156 13.86 -19.27 -10.36
CA ILE A 156 12.99 -19.95 -9.40
C ILE A 156 12.87 -21.43 -9.79
N SER A 157 13.25 -22.32 -8.86
CA SER A 157 13.18 -23.76 -9.08
C SER A 157 11.75 -24.22 -9.35
N GLY A 158 11.56 -25.01 -10.40
CA GLY A 158 10.24 -25.52 -10.80
C GLY A 158 9.28 -24.49 -11.39
N ASN A 159 9.72 -23.26 -11.65
CA ASN A 159 8.88 -22.20 -12.22
C ASN A 159 9.48 -21.61 -13.50
N THR A 160 8.92 -21.99 -14.64
CA THR A 160 9.32 -21.55 -15.98
C THR A 160 8.77 -20.15 -16.28
N PRO A 161 9.61 -19.17 -16.68
CA PRO A 161 9.12 -17.82 -16.97
C PRO A 161 8.33 -17.75 -18.28
N PHE A 162 7.23 -16.99 -18.30
CA PHE A 162 6.51 -16.54 -19.49
C PHE A 162 7.22 -15.34 -20.13
N LYS A 163 8.13 -15.60 -21.07
CA LYS A 163 8.95 -14.54 -21.69
C LYS A 163 8.10 -13.60 -22.54
N GLY A 164 8.24 -12.29 -22.31
CA GLY A 164 7.47 -11.25 -23.01
C GLY A 164 6.14 -10.88 -22.35
N LYS A 165 5.74 -11.56 -21.27
CA LYS A 165 4.52 -11.22 -20.51
C LYS A 165 4.61 -9.83 -19.90
N ASN A 166 5.72 -9.48 -19.26
CA ASN A 166 5.88 -8.17 -18.63
C ASN A 166 6.00 -7.05 -19.67
N VAL A 167 6.46 -7.35 -20.88
CA VAL A 167 6.44 -6.39 -22.00
C VAL A 167 5.00 -5.99 -22.35
N ILE A 168 4.07 -6.95 -22.39
CA ILE A 168 2.65 -6.65 -22.58
C ILE A 168 2.06 -5.90 -21.39
N MET A 169 2.46 -6.24 -20.16
CA MET A 169 2.06 -5.48 -18.97
C MET A 169 2.52 -4.02 -19.03
N GLN A 170 3.76 -3.75 -19.46
CA GLN A 170 4.27 -2.38 -19.62
C GLN A 170 3.46 -1.59 -20.66
N ARG A 171 3.04 -2.23 -21.75
CA ARG A 171 2.12 -1.60 -22.73
C ARG A 171 0.75 -1.30 -22.13
N ILE A 172 0.25 -2.17 -21.25
CA ILE A 172 -1.01 -1.94 -20.52
C ILE A 172 -0.87 -0.72 -19.60
N VAL A 173 0.22 -0.65 -18.82
CA VAL A 173 0.55 0.50 -17.98
C VAL A 173 0.61 1.80 -18.80
N GLU A 174 1.20 1.75 -20.00
CA GLU A 174 1.31 2.93 -20.85
C GLU A 174 -0.05 3.46 -21.32
N PHE A 175 -1.01 2.61 -21.73
CA PHE A 175 -2.32 3.13 -22.08
C PHE A 175 -3.10 3.63 -20.85
N GLN A 176 -2.87 3.04 -19.66
CA GLN A 176 -3.46 3.56 -18.40
C GLN A 176 -2.94 4.96 -18.10
N LYS A 177 -1.64 5.19 -18.29
CA LYS A 177 -1.00 6.51 -18.17
C LYS A 177 -1.58 7.52 -19.16
N GLN A 178 -1.72 7.13 -20.42
CA GLN A 178 -2.32 7.99 -21.46
C GLN A 178 -3.77 8.35 -21.13
N ALA A 179 -4.57 7.38 -20.69
CA ALA A 179 -5.93 7.63 -20.24
C ALA A 179 -5.98 8.57 -19.04
N ALA A 180 -5.07 8.40 -18.07
CA ALA A 180 -4.99 9.30 -16.93
C ALA A 180 -4.66 10.74 -17.35
N GLN A 181 -3.73 10.93 -18.29
CA GLN A 181 -3.44 12.25 -18.86
C GLN A 181 -4.64 12.86 -19.58
N GLN A 182 -5.33 12.07 -20.42
CA GLN A 182 -6.49 12.51 -21.21
C GLN A 182 -7.68 12.91 -20.33
N ASN A 183 -7.92 12.16 -19.27
CA ASN A 183 -9.06 12.36 -18.38
C ASN A 183 -8.73 13.19 -17.13
N ASN A 184 -7.51 13.75 -17.04
CA ASN A 184 -7.01 14.50 -15.88
C ASN A 184 -7.11 13.69 -14.56
N TRP A 185 -6.75 12.41 -14.62
CA TRP A 185 -6.59 11.54 -13.46
C TRP A 185 -5.14 11.51 -12.99
N GLU A 186 -4.95 11.09 -11.73
CA GLU A 186 -3.62 10.84 -11.19
C GLU A 186 -3.07 9.51 -11.72
N PHE A 187 -1.75 9.39 -11.81
CA PHE A 187 -1.09 8.16 -12.25
C PHE A 187 0.16 7.85 -11.42
N LEU A 188 0.36 6.56 -11.15
CA LEU A 188 1.64 6.02 -10.70
C LEU A 188 1.93 4.69 -11.39
N ASP A 189 3.21 4.35 -11.50
CA ASP A 189 3.64 3.04 -11.99
C ASP A 189 4.37 2.25 -10.89
N LEU A 190 3.96 1.00 -10.68
CA LEU A 190 4.68 0.04 -9.85
C LEU A 190 5.55 -0.91 -10.70
N ASN A 191 5.26 -1.09 -11.99
CA ASN A 191 5.91 -2.05 -12.85
C ASN A 191 7.41 -1.74 -12.99
N GLN A 192 7.73 -0.57 -13.55
CA GLN A 192 9.10 -0.17 -13.80
C GLN A 192 9.96 -0.14 -12.53
N PRO A 193 9.61 0.60 -11.45
CA PRO A 193 10.48 0.68 -10.27
C PRO A 193 10.69 -0.67 -9.58
N MET A 194 9.68 -1.55 -9.55
CA MET A 194 9.87 -2.89 -8.99
C MET A 194 10.73 -3.78 -9.90
N THR A 195 10.61 -3.67 -11.23
CA THR A 195 11.51 -4.35 -12.17
C THR A 195 12.96 -3.90 -11.97
N GLU A 196 13.20 -2.60 -11.79
CA GLU A 196 14.54 -2.06 -11.52
C GLU A 196 15.13 -2.60 -10.21
N ILE A 197 14.32 -2.68 -9.15
CA ILE A 197 14.74 -3.28 -7.87
C ILE A 197 15.04 -4.77 -8.05
N ASN A 198 14.17 -5.53 -8.72
CA ASN A 198 14.41 -6.94 -9.02
C ASN A 198 15.75 -7.14 -9.72
N LEU A 199 15.99 -6.44 -10.84
CA LEU A 199 17.23 -6.54 -11.61
C LEU A 199 18.46 -6.19 -10.77
N LYS A 200 18.39 -5.13 -9.96
CA LYS A 200 19.49 -4.70 -9.09
C LYS A 200 19.89 -5.79 -8.10
N PHE A 201 18.93 -6.41 -7.41
CA PHE A 201 19.23 -7.41 -6.39
C PHE A 201 19.51 -8.79 -6.99
N GLN A 202 18.96 -9.09 -8.18
CA GLN A 202 19.27 -10.30 -8.96
C GLN A 202 20.73 -10.38 -9.43
N GLN A 203 21.42 -9.25 -9.55
CA GLN A 203 22.87 -9.22 -9.81
C GLN A 203 23.68 -9.87 -8.68
N LYS A 204 23.17 -9.85 -7.44
CA LYS A 204 23.82 -10.45 -6.26
C LYS A 204 23.28 -11.84 -5.94
N ASP A 205 21.97 -12.01 -6.04
CA ASP A 205 21.28 -13.27 -5.82
C ASP A 205 20.27 -13.47 -6.95
N SER A 206 20.61 -14.33 -7.91
CA SER A 206 19.75 -14.57 -9.08
C SER A 206 18.36 -15.16 -8.73
N THR A 207 18.14 -15.63 -7.50
CA THR A 207 16.84 -16.13 -7.02
C THR A 207 15.98 -15.03 -6.40
N PHE A 208 16.55 -13.84 -6.17
CA PHE A 208 15.83 -12.70 -5.61
C PHE A 208 14.65 -12.30 -6.50
N THR A 209 13.52 -12.02 -5.85
CA THR A 209 12.35 -11.43 -6.50
C THR A 209 11.46 -10.75 -5.47
N LEU A 210 10.88 -9.62 -5.83
CA LEU A 210 9.77 -8.97 -5.12
C LEU A 210 8.41 -9.61 -5.46
N CYS A 211 8.34 -10.44 -6.50
CA CYS A 211 7.08 -10.95 -7.08
C CYS A 211 6.75 -12.38 -6.64
N GLY A 212 7.26 -12.79 -5.48
CA GLY A 212 6.99 -14.09 -4.86
C GLY A 212 7.49 -15.31 -5.65
N GLN A 213 7.15 -16.50 -5.15
CA GLN A 213 7.65 -17.77 -5.70
C GLN A 213 7.08 -18.12 -7.08
N ASP A 214 6.03 -17.45 -7.51
CA ASP A 214 5.38 -17.70 -8.80
C ASP A 214 5.62 -16.60 -9.83
N ARG A 215 6.46 -15.60 -9.51
CA ARG A 215 6.77 -14.41 -10.32
C ARG A 215 5.59 -13.44 -10.47
N ILE A 216 4.45 -13.73 -9.85
CA ILE A 216 3.18 -13.02 -10.03
C ILE A 216 2.76 -12.32 -8.74
N HIS A 217 2.73 -13.03 -7.62
CA HIS A 217 2.16 -12.56 -6.36
C HIS A 217 3.27 -12.14 -5.39
N PRO A 218 3.46 -10.83 -5.14
CA PRO A 218 4.41 -10.37 -4.13
C PRO A 218 4.17 -11.00 -2.77
N ASP A 219 5.25 -11.30 -2.06
CA ASP A 219 5.19 -11.64 -0.64
C ASP A 219 5.10 -10.32 0.19
N ASN A 220 5.07 -10.41 1.52
CA ASN A 220 4.86 -9.22 2.37
C ASN A 220 5.91 -8.12 2.16
N ASP A 221 7.16 -8.48 1.85
CA ASP A 221 8.22 -7.53 1.52
C ASP A 221 7.93 -6.79 0.21
N GLY A 222 7.46 -7.51 -0.82
CA GLY A 222 7.07 -6.93 -2.10
C GLY A 222 5.86 -6.00 -1.96
N HIS A 223 4.87 -6.39 -1.15
CA HIS A 223 3.76 -5.50 -0.80
C HIS A 223 4.19 -4.27 -0.01
N MET A 224 5.20 -4.37 0.85
CA MET A 224 5.75 -3.22 1.55
C MET A 224 6.54 -2.29 0.61
N VAL A 225 7.25 -2.83 -0.40
CA VAL A 225 7.86 -2.02 -1.47
C VAL A 225 6.78 -1.29 -2.28
N MET A 226 5.67 -1.96 -2.63
CA MET A 226 4.54 -1.31 -3.31
C MET A 226 3.95 -0.16 -2.46
N ALA A 227 3.76 -0.39 -1.15
CA ALA A 227 3.28 0.63 -0.23
C ALA A 227 4.25 1.83 -0.15
N TYR A 228 5.56 1.57 -0.04
CA TYR A 228 6.59 2.60 -0.07
C TYR A 228 6.56 3.42 -1.36
N LEU A 229 6.49 2.78 -2.53
CA LEU A 229 6.45 3.48 -3.83
C LEU A 229 5.20 4.35 -3.96
N PHE A 230 4.04 3.86 -3.51
CA PHE A 230 2.81 4.62 -3.48
C PHE A 230 2.92 5.85 -2.56
N LEU A 231 3.40 5.66 -1.33
CA LEU A 231 3.61 6.75 -0.36
C LEU A 231 4.68 7.75 -0.83
N LYS A 232 5.69 7.28 -1.56
CA LYS A 232 6.72 8.13 -2.16
C LYS A 232 6.11 9.02 -3.24
N GLN A 233 5.24 8.47 -4.08
CA GLN A 233 4.50 9.23 -5.07
C GLN A 233 3.53 10.24 -4.44
N GLN A 234 3.01 9.93 -3.24
CA GLN A 234 2.26 10.89 -2.41
C GLN A 234 3.13 11.98 -1.78
N GLY A 235 4.45 11.98 -2.00
CA GLY A 235 5.36 13.01 -1.48
C GLY A 235 5.62 12.86 0.02
N PHE A 236 5.72 11.62 0.52
CA PHE A 236 6.13 11.35 1.90
C PHE A 236 7.62 11.03 2.07
N ALA A 237 8.40 10.91 0.99
CA ALA A 237 9.85 10.80 1.12
C ALA A 237 10.43 12.08 1.75
N GLY A 238 11.22 11.92 2.80
CA GLY A 238 11.75 12.98 3.65
C GLY A 238 10.81 13.40 4.80
N ASN A 239 9.61 12.83 4.90
CA ASN A 239 8.68 13.13 6.00
C ASN A 239 9.08 12.35 7.27
N LYS A 240 9.65 13.06 8.25
CA LYS A 240 10.08 12.50 9.53
C LYS A 240 8.89 12.19 10.45
N VAL A 241 9.07 11.25 11.36
CA VAL A 241 8.15 11.01 12.49
C VAL A 241 8.25 12.18 13.45
N ALA A 242 9.49 12.55 13.82
CA ALA A 242 9.83 13.73 14.60
C ALA A 242 11.32 14.05 14.41
N ASP A 243 11.72 15.28 14.66
CA ASP A 243 13.13 15.70 14.62
C ASP A 243 13.45 16.62 15.80
N ILE A 244 14.18 16.08 16.76
CA ILE A 244 14.47 16.69 18.05
C ILE A 244 15.96 17.04 18.11
N GLU A 245 16.29 18.29 18.41
CA GLU A 245 17.66 18.69 18.73
C GLU A 245 17.70 19.42 20.07
N ILE A 246 18.51 18.90 21.00
CA ILE A 246 18.76 19.50 22.31
C ILE A 246 20.25 19.84 22.43
N ASN A 247 20.56 21.00 22.99
CA ASN A 247 21.92 21.33 23.40
C ASN A 247 22.07 21.14 24.90
N ALA A 248 22.69 20.03 25.31
CA ALA A 248 22.86 19.69 26.72
C ALA A 248 23.82 20.62 27.47
N SER A 249 24.71 21.33 26.77
CA SER A 249 25.63 22.32 27.38
C SER A 249 24.90 23.61 27.71
N LYS A 250 24.01 24.06 26.81
CA LYS A 250 23.21 25.28 26.97
C LYS A 250 21.87 25.05 27.68
N ASN A 251 21.51 23.79 27.92
CA ASN A 251 20.25 23.36 28.51
C ASN A 251 19.01 23.96 27.82
N ASN A 252 18.99 23.90 26.48
CA ASN A 252 17.88 24.40 25.68
C ASN A 252 17.53 23.45 24.53
N VAL A 253 16.29 23.55 24.07
CA VAL A 253 15.80 22.90 22.85
C VAL A 253 16.21 23.76 21.66
N VAL A 254 16.92 23.15 20.70
CA VAL A 254 17.34 23.78 19.44
C VAL A 254 16.29 23.55 18.35
N LYS A 255 15.69 22.35 18.35
CA LYS A 255 14.73 21.92 17.34
C LYS A 255 13.69 20.97 17.92
N SER A 256 12.44 21.11 17.49
CA SER A 256 11.31 20.23 17.84
C SER A 256 10.30 20.18 16.68
N ASP A 257 10.64 19.48 15.60
CA ASP A 257 9.72 19.31 14.47
C ASP A 257 8.77 18.13 14.73
N ASN A 258 7.49 18.31 14.42
CA ASN A 258 6.41 17.34 14.59
C ASN A 258 6.30 16.76 16.02
N CYS A 259 6.68 17.56 17.00
CA CYS A 259 6.59 17.24 18.41
C CYS A 259 6.65 18.49 19.29
N GLU A 260 6.34 18.31 20.57
CA GLU A 260 6.58 19.28 21.63
C GLU A 260 7.62 18.71 22.61
N ILE A 261 8.60 19.54 22.97
CA ILE A 261 9.59 19.25 24.01
C ILE A 261 9.40 20.23 25.15
N SER A 262 9.18 19.71 26.35
CA SER A 262 8.97 20.51 27.55
C SER A 262 9.71 19.93 28.75
N ASN A 263 9.70 20.64 29.88
CA ASN A 263 10.32 20.18 31.14
C ASN A 263 11.78 19.70 31.02
N LEU A 264 12.58 20.37 30.17
CA LEU A 264 14.01 20.10 30.01
C LEU A 264 14.76 20.43 31.30
N LYS A 265 15.33 19.41 31.94
CA LYS A 265 16.05 19.50 33.20
C LYS A 265 17.38 18.75 33.11
N LYS A 266 18.44 19.39 33.57
CA LYS A 266 19.76 18.79 33.78
C LYS A 266 20.07 18.78 35.27
N TYR A 267 20.27 17.60 35.84
CA TYR A 267 20.58 17.43 37.26
C TYR A 267 21.57 16.28 37.47
N GLY A 268 22.71 16.58 38.10
CA GLY A 268 23.78 15.60 38.31
C GLY A 268 24.24 14.96 37.00
N ASN A 269 24.16 13.63 36.93
CA ASN A 269 24.52 12.85 35.75
C ASN A 269 23.36 12.62 34.77
N LYS A 270 22.21 13.29 34.95
CA LYS A 270 20.99 13.10 34.16
C LYS A 270 20.61 14.34 33.35
N LEU A 271 20.18 14.11 32.12
CA LEU A 271 19.41 15.07 31.30
C LEU A 271 18.03 14.45 31.04
N SER A 272 16.96 15.17 31.30
CA SER A 272 15.60 14.65 31.08
C SER A 272 14.67 15.72 30.52
N PHE A 273 13.67 15.31 29.78
CA PHE A 273 12.65 16.18 29.20
C PHE A 273 11.40 15.36 28.89
N ASP A 274 10.30 16.06 28.71
CA ASP A 274 9.03 15.48 28.28
C ASP A 274 8.93 15.65 26.76
N TYR A 275 8.51 14.60 26.07
CA TYR A 275 8.43 14.53 24.62
C TYR A 275 7.03 14.09 24.21
N LEU A 276 6.30 14.97 23.53
CA LEU A 276 5.01 14.65 22.93
C LEU A 276 5.14 14.69 21.41
N ALA A 277 5.17 13.53 20.76
CA ALA A 277 5.14 13.43 19.31
C ALA A 277 3.74 13.75 18.76
N TYR A 278 3.65 14.16 17.49
CA TYR A 278 2.35 14.24 16.79
C TYR A 278 2.08 13.06 15.86
N SER A 279 3.05 12.14 15.77
CA SER A 279 3.00 10.91 14.99
C SER A 279 3.67 9.77 15.74
N LEU A 280 3.28 8.54 15.44
CA LEU A 280 3.99 7.34 15.89
C LEU A 280 5.01 6.88 14.84
N PRO A 281 6.07 6.16 15.25
CA PRO A 281 6.93 5.45 14.30
C PRO A 281 6.11 4.42 13.52
N TYR A 282 6.51 4.15 12.28
CA TYR A 282 5.90 3.10 11.47
C TYR A 282 6.39 1.73 11.98
N PRO A 283 5.49 0.85 12.43
CA PRO A 283 5.82 -0.49 12.90
C PRO A 283 6.03 -1.43 11.70
N LEU A 284 7.03 -2.30 11.77
CA LEU A 284 7.34 -3.25 10.70
C LEU A 284 7.17 -4.68 11.22
N ASP A 285 6.27 -5.44 10.60
CA ASP A 285 6.08 -6.84 10.95
C ASP A 285 7.28 -7.67 10.53
N THR A 286 7.83 -8.44 11.46
CA THR A 286 8.97 -9.32 11.26
C THR A 286 8.56 -10.75 10.90
N VAL A 287 7.26 -11.06 10.96
CA VAL A 287 6.70 -12.38 10.62
C VAL A 287 6.36 -12.46 9.13
N ALA A 288 6.74 -13.57 8.50
CA ALA A 288 6.31 -13.93 7.15
C ALA A 288 4.87 -14.49 7.20
N ARG A 289 3.86 -13.61 7.06
CA ARG A 289 2.45 -13.96 7.18
C ARG A 289 1.88 -14.50 5.88
N GLY A 290 0.98 -15.48 6.00
CA GLY A 290 0.29 -16.10 4.88
C GLY A 290 0.87 -17.46 4.51
N TRP A 291 0.03 -18.29 3.88
CA TRP A 291 0.42 -19.61 3.43
C TRP A 291 1.62 -19.53 2.48
N ASN A 292 2.67 -20.31 2.75
CA ASN A 292 3.93 -20.33 2.00
C ASN A 292 4.72 -19.00 1.93
N SER A 293 4.35 -17.97 2.69
CA SER A 293 5.16 -16.75 2.82
C SER A 293 6.56 -17.07 3.35
N LYS A 294 7.56 -16.37 2.84
CA LYS A 294 8.99 -16.52 3.18
C LYS A 294 9.62 -15.23 3.68
N LYS A 295 9.05 -14.08 3.32
CA LYS A 295 9.61 -12.76 3.63
C LYS A 295 8.56 -11.91 4.34
N SER A 296 8.98 -11.27 5.42
CA SER A 296 8.15 -10.39 6.23
C SER A 296 8.12 -8.98 5.66
N GLN A 297 7.20 -8.15 6.17
CA GLN A 297 7.11 -6.73 5.82
C GLN A 297 8.44 -5.99 6.08
N ALA A 298 9.08 -6.25 7.22
CA ALA A 298 10.33 -5.63 7.63
C ALA A 298 11.47 -5.86 6.63
N LYS A 299 11.47 -6.99 5.91
CA LYS A 299 12.52 -7.32 4.94
C LYS A 299 12.65 -6.30 3.82
N ALA A 300 11.58 -5.57 3.50
CA ALA A 300 11.58 -4.53 2.47
C ALA A 300 12.59 -3.40 2.73
N THR A 301 12.96 -3.13 3.98
CA THR A 301 13.94 -2.08 4.32
C THR A 301 15.35 -2.40 3.84
N GLU A 302 15.63 -3.64 3.45
CA GLU A 302 16.90 -4.00 2.81
C GLU A 302 16.94 -3.61 1.32
N TYR A 303 15.79 -3.35 0.71
CA TYR A 303 15.65 -3.14 -0.73
C TYR A 303 15.41 -1.68 -1.09
N VAL A 304 14.69 -0.97 -0.22
CA VAL A 304 14.33 0.44 -0.37
C VAL A 304 14.68 1.21 0.91
N PRO A 305 15.04 2.50 0.81
CA PRO A 305 15.42 3.34 1.95
C PRO A 305 14.20 3.81 2.76
N PHE A 306 13.30 2.88 3.14
CA PHE A 306 12.06 3.23 3.84
C PHE A 306 12.32 3.84 5.22
N ILE A 307 13.33 3.34 5.94
CA ILE A 307 13.70 3.87 7.25
C ILE A 307 14.21 5.30 7.11
N GLU A 308 15.07 5.55 6.14
CA GLU A 308 15.70 6.84 5.90
C GLU A 308 14.74 7.87 5.31
N GLU A 309 13.81 7.45 4.45
CA GLU A 309 12.90 8.37 3.77
C GLU A 309 11.58 8.59 4.51
N MET A 310 11.09 7.62 5.30
CA MET A 310 9.72 7.65 5.82
C MET A 310 9.58 7.25 7.30
N ASN A 311 10.62 6.72 7.94
CA ASN A 311 10.55 6.25 9.33
C ASN A 311 11.70 6.80 10.21
N GLN A 312 11.84 8.12 10.22
CA GLN A 312 12.85 8.83 11.01
C GLN A 312 12.25 9.54 12.22
N GLU A 313 12.48 9.02 13.42
CA GLU A 313 12.19 9.68 14.71
C GLU A 313 13.52 10.07 15.35
N ILE A 314 14.07 11.22 14.95
CA ILE A 314 15.46 11.57 15.24
C ILE A 314 15.57 12.25 16.61
N LEU A 315 16.39 11.68 17.49
CA LEU A 315 16.82 12.28 18.75
C LEU A 315 18.29 12.69 18.65
N LYS A 316 18.53 13.99 18.60
CA LYS A 316 19.87 14.57 18.58
C LYS A 316 20.14 15.36 19.85
N VAL A 317 21.21 15.05 20.55
CA VAL A 317 21.63 15.75 21.76
C VAL A 317 23.10 16.11 21.70
N THR A 318 23.39 17.39 21.50
CA THR A 318 24.76 17.92 21.42
C THR A 318 25.29 18.30 22.81
N GLY A 319 26.61 18.29 22.98
CA GLY A 319 27.26 18.70 24.24
C GLY A 319 27.38 17.62 25.32
N LEU A 320 26.92 16.40 25.03
CA LEU A 320 27.16 15.22 25.88
C LEU A 320 28.61 14.74 25.74
N LYS A 321 29.18 14.22 26.84
CA LYS A 321 30.52 13.59 26.87
C LYS A 321 30.45 12.24 27.58
N GLY A 322 31.10 11.23 27.02
CA GLY A 322 31.06 9.84 27.52
C GLY A 322 29.86 9.05 26.98
N ASN A 323 29.51 7.96 27.65
CA ASN A 323 28.39 7.10 27.27
C ASN A 323 27.16 7.41 28.14
N TYR A 324 25.98 7.27 27.54
CA TYR A 324 24.71 7.52 28.20
C TYR A 324 23.75 6.37 27.93
N LYS A 325 23.04 5.98 28.98
CA LYS A 325 21.87 5.12 28.90
C LYS A 325 20.65 5.99 28.56
N LEU A 326 19.92 5.62 27.51
CA LEU A 326 18.62 6.21 27.18
C LEU A 326 17.50 5.44 27.87
N MET A 327 16.68 6.17 28.62
CA MET A 327 15.45 5.68 29.21
C MET A 327 14.26 6.42 28.60
N ILE A 328 13.19 5.70 28.28
CA ILE A 328 11.90 6.29 27.90
C ILE A 328 10.80 5.67 28.76
N ASP A 329 10.08 6.50 29.53
CA ASP A 329 9.11 6.06 30.54
C ASP A 329 9.69 5.00 31.49
N GLU A 330 10.90 5.28 32.00
CA GLU A 330 11.66 4.39 32.90
C GLU A 330 12.13 3.06 32.28
N ASN A 331 11.84 2.79 31.01
CA ASN A 331 12.34 1.62 30.30
C ASN A 331 13.71 1.90 29.68
N GLU A 332 14.67 1.01 29.89
CA GLU A 332 15.99 1.10 29.24
C GLU A 332 15.86 0.76 27.76
N ILE A 333 16.21 1.71 26.91
CA ILE A 333 16.16 1.53 25.45
C ILE A 333 17.50 1.00 24.95
N GLY A 334 18.61 1.60 25.42
CA GLY A 334 19.95 1.21 25.04
C GLY A 334 21.00 2.21 25.53
N THR A 335 22.24 2.02 25.08
CA THR A 335 23.38 2.88 25.43
C THR A 335 24.05 3.41 24.17
N TRP A 336 24.35 4.71 24.17
CA TRP A 336 25.01 5.41 23.07
C TRP A 336 26.08 6.36 23.61
N SER A 337 27.08 6.65 22.79
CA SER A 337 28.05 7.70 23.10
C SER A 337 27.44 9.09 22.91
N GLY A 338 28.05 10.10 23.54
CA GLY A 338 27.71 11.50 23.28
C GLY A 338 27.88 11.90 21.80
N ASN A 339 28.76 11.23 21.05
CA ASN A 339 28.94 11.46 19.62
C ASN A 339 27.80 10.88 18.79
N ASP A 340 27.26 9.72 19.18
CA ASP A 340 26.09 9.13 18.52
C ASP A 340 24.87 10.04 18.72
N PHE A 341 24.64 10.52 19.94
CA PHE A 341 23.60 11.52 20.21
C PHE A 341 23.83 12.83 19.46
N ALA A 342 25.08 13.31 19.35
CA ALA A 342 25.38 14.51 18.59
C ALA A 342 25.14 14.34 17.08
N SER A 343 25.28 13.12 16.56
CA SER A 343 24.98 12.76 15.17
C SER A 343 23.47 12.57 14.94
N GLY A 344 22.74 12.15 15.97
CA GLY A 344 21.32 11.86 15.96
C GLY A 344 21.05 10.37 15.85
N ILE A 345 20.34 9.81 16.83
CA ILE A 345 19.87 8.42 16.80
C ILE A 345 18.42 8.36 16.31
N ASN A 346 18.03 7.29 15.62
CA ASN A 346 16.67 7.12 15.12
C ASN A 346 15.86 6.21 16.05
N LEU A 347 14.99 6.79 16.89
CA LEU A 347 14.15 6.08 17.84
C LEU A 347 13.18 5.10 17.16
N ALA A 348 12.80 5.35 15.89
CA ALA A 348 11.93 4.45 15.14
C ALA A 348 12.57 3.09 14.79
N LYS A 349 13.88 2.93 15.01
CA LYS A 349 14.58 1.64 14.91
C LYS A 349 14.60 0.87 16.24
N GLU A 350 14.34 1.55 17.35
CA GLU A 350 14.40 0.99 18.69
C GLU A 350 13.02 0.43 19.06
N THR A 351 12.85 -0.87 18.77
CA THR A 351 11.53 -1.52 18.84
C THR A 351 11.00 -1.64 20.27
N ASN A 352 11.86 -1.51 21.28
CA ASN A 352 11.53 -1.53 22.71
C ASN A 352 11.04 -0.17 23.25
N THR A 353 10.99 0.89 22.43
CA THR A 353 10.41 2.18 22.89
C THR A 353 8.90 2.07 23.12
N PRO A 354 8.34 2.74 24.15
CA PRO A 354 6.90 2.70 24.42
C PRO A 354 6.02 3.12 23.24
N GLN A 355 6.45 4.13 22.46
CA GLN A 355 5.72 4.57 21.26
C GLN A 355 5.82 3.57 20.09
N TYR A 356 6.90 2.79 19.98
CA TYR A 356 6.98 1.71 19.01
C TYR A 356 6.10 0.53 19.41
N GLN A 357 6.03 0.20 20.70
CA GLN A 357 5.09 -0.80 21.22
C GLN A 357 3.63 -0.40 20.99
N GLN A 358 3.31 0.88 21.16
CA GLN A 358 2.01 1.44 20.80
C GLN A 358 1.73 1.29 19.29
N ALA A 359 2.72 1.55 18.44
CA ALA A 359 2.61 1.36 17.00
C ALA A 359 2.39 -0.12 16.62
N LEU A 360 3.10 -1.05 17.25
CA LEU A 360 2.91 -2.50 17.05
C LEU A 360 1.49 -2.95 17.39
N ALA A 361 0.89 -2.41 18.46
CA ALA A 361 -0.51 -2.69 18.78
C ALA A 361 -1.45 -2.28 17.63
N ILE A 362 -1.23 -1.10 17.03
CA ILE A 362 -1.99 -0.62 15.86
C ILE A 362 -1.79 -1.55 14.66
N MET A 363 -0.54 -1.98 14.41
CA MET A 363 -0.22 -2.92 13.34
C MET A 363 -1.00 -4.22 13.47
N HIS A 364 -1.03 -4.83 14.66
CA HIS A 364 -1.75 -6.07 14.90
C HIS A 364 -3.27 -5.91 14.79
N LEU A 365 -3.84 -4.81 15.29
CA LEU A 365 -5.26 -4.50 15.08
C LEU A 365 -5.59 -4.34 13.59
N ASN A 366 -4.70 -3.69 12.83
CA ASN A 366 -4.87 -3.51 11.38
C ASN A 366 -4.76 -4.84 10.62
N GLU A 367 -3.91 -5.76 11.08
CA GLU A 367 -3.80 -7.11 10.53
C GLU A 367 -5.08 -7.91 10.76
N TYR A 368 -5.61 -7.95 11.98
CA TYR A 368 -6.90 -8.61 12.25
C TYR A 368 -8.04 -8.01 11.42
N ARG A 369 -8.04 -6.69 11.24
CA ARG A 369 -9.00 -6.01 10.36
C ARG A 369 -8.86 -6.48 8.91
N TRP A 370 -7.64 -6.61 8.39
CA TRP A 370 -7.38 -7.11 7.04
C TRP A 370 -7.86 -8.56 6.87
N GLU A 371 -7.64 -9.44 7.86
CA GLU A 371 -8.11 -10.83 7.82
C GLU A 371 -9.64 -10.92 7.71
N ILE A 372 -10.37 -10.08 8.44
CA ILE A 372 -11.84 -10.02 8.33
C ILE A 372 -12.24 -9.50 6.94
N GLU A 373 -11.59 -8.46 6.45
CA GLU A 373 -11.86 -7.89 5.12
C GLU A 373 -11.64 -8.92 4.01
N ARG A 374 -10.63 -9.81 4.13
CA ARG A 374 -10.42 -10.93 3.20
C ARG A 374 -11.61 -11.88 3.13
N ASN A 375 -12.31 -12.15 4.22
CA ASN A 375 -13.51 -13.01 4.16
C ASN A 375 -14.64 -12.38 3.32
N PHE A 376 -14.74 -11.04 3.31
CA PHE A 376 -15.65 -10.33 2.41
C PHE A 376 -15.18 -10.35 0.95
N ARG A 377 -13.88 -10.48 0.69
CA ARG A 377 -13.34 -10.67 -0.68
C ARG A 377 -13.58 -12.07 -1.18
N ASP A 378 -13.39 -13.08 -0.33
CA ASP A 378 -13.75 -14.46 -0.61
C ASP A 378 -15.26 -14.63 -0.92
N TYR A 379 -16.12 -13.96 -0.14
CA TYR A 379 -17.57 -13.91 -0.41
C TYR A 379 -17.85 -13.23 -1.76
N ALA A 380 -17.22 -12.09 -2.04
CA ALA A 380 -17.41 -11.38 -3.31
C ALA A 380 -16.90 -12.18 -4.51
N TRP A 381 -15.79 -12.92 -4.36
CA TRP A 381 -15.29 -13.81 -5.41
C TRP A 381 -16.38 -14.82 -5.81
N ILE A 382 -17.08 -15.44 -4.85
CA ILE A 382 -18.19 -16.34 -5.16
C ILE A 382 -19.35 -15.59 -5.84
N GLN A 383 -19.69 -14.39 -5.38
CA GLN A 383 -20.78 -13.61 -5.95
C GLN A 383 -20.53 -13.25 -7.42
N PHE A 384 -19.36 -12.69 -7.73
CA PHE A 384 -19.06 -12.16 -9.06
C PHE A 384 -18.50 -13.20 -10.03
N ASN A 385 -17.66 -14.13 -9.56
CA ASN A 385 -17.01 -15.12 -10.43
C ASN A 385 -17.81 -16.41 -10.60
N PHE A 386 -18.80 -16.66 -9.73
CA PHE A 386 -19.63 -17.86 -9.82
C PHE A 386 -21.13 -17.57 -9.97
N PHE A 387 -21.73 -16.74 -9.11
CA PHE A 387 -23.18 -16.56 -9.10
C PHE A 387 -23.70 -15.56 -10.14
N GLN A 388 -22.94 -14.50 -10.47
CA GLN A 388 -23.35 -13.51 -11.47
C GLN A 388 -23.70 -14.16 -12.81
N GLN A 389 -22.82 -15.04 -13.30
CA GLN A 389 -23.03 -15.78 -14.56
C GLN A 389 -24.16 -16.83 -14.50
N LYS A 390 -24.69 -17.13 -13.30
CA LYS A 390 -25.81 -18.06 -13.10
C LYS A 390 -27.13 -17.34 -12.79
N GLY A 391 -27.15 -16.00 -12.82
CA GLY A 391 -28.32 -15.21 -12.45
C GLY A 391 -28.66 -15.29 -10.95
N LEU A 392 -27.68 -15.61 -10.11
CA LEU A 392 -27.84 -15.82 -8.67
C LEU A 392 -27.08 -14.77 -7.83
N LEU A 393 -26.68 -13.65 -8.44
CA LEU A 393 -25.95 -12.59 -7.77
C LEU A 393 -26.74 -12.09 -6.56
N PHE A 394 -26.13 -12.19 -5.37
CA PHE A 394 -26.72 -11.85 -4.07
C PHE A 394 -28.04 -12.54 -3.73
N ALA A 395 -28.37 -13.64 -4.43
CA ALA A 395 -29.59 -14.39 -4.16
C ALA A 395 -29.59 -15.00 -2.74
N ASP A 396 -28.40 -15.38 -2.24
CA ASP A 396 -28.13 -15.80 -0.86
C ASP A 396 -29.20 -16.71 -0.25
N ASN A 397 -29.58 -17.74 -1.02
CA ASN A 397 -30.67 -18.64 -0.66
C ASN A 397 -30.32 -20.11 -0.94
N MET A 398 -31.30 -20.99 -0.76
CA MET A 398 -31.12 -22.43 -0.94
C MET A 398 -30.74 -22.80 -2.40
N GLU A 399 -31.18 -22.03 -3.39
CA GLU A 399 -30.80 -22.27 -4.78
C GLU A 399 -29.32 -21.91 -5.04
N SER A 400 -28.79 -20.87 -4.40
CA SER A 400 -27.36 -20.57 -4.41
C SER A 400 -26.53 -21.74 -3.83
N ILE A 401 -27.00 -22.31 -2.73
CA ILE A 401 -26.37 -23.48 -2.08
C ILE A 401 -26.35 -24.70 -3.00
N LYS A 402 -27.50 -25.06 -3.57
CA LYS A 402 -27.61 -26.19 -4.52
C LYS A 402 -26.74 -25.98 -5.75
N ALA A 403 -26.71 -24.75 -6.30
CA ALA A 403 -25.91 -24.41 -7.46
C ALA A 403 -24.40 -24.57 -7.16
N LEU A 404 -23.96 -24.14 -5.98
CA LEU A 404 -22.58 -24.25 -5.54
C LEU A 404 -22.19 -25.73 -5.30
N ASP A 405 -23.00 -26.48 -4.55
CA ASP A 405 -22.74 -27.89 -4.23
C ASP A 405 -22.65 -28.80 -5.46
N LYS A 406 -23.33 -28.43 -6.56
CA LYS A 406 -23.23 -29.15 -7.83
C LYS A 406 -21.85 -29.03 -8.50
N GLU A 407 -21.08 -27.98 -8.19
CA GLU A 407 -19.82 -27.65 -8.87
C GLU A 407 -18.57 -27.78 -7.98
N ILE A 408 -18.70 -27.86 -6.65
CA ILE A 408 -17.53 -28.01 -5.75
C ILE A 408 -16.71 -29.28 -6.02
N GLY A 409 -17.30 -30.32 -6.60
CA GLY A 409 -16.58 -31.54 -7.00
C GLY A 409 -15.66 -31.35 -8.21
N LYS A 410 -15.87 -30.28 -8.99
CA LYS A 410 -15.12 -29.98 -10.23
C LYS A 410 -14.18 -28.78 -10.09
N ASN A 411 -14.33 -27.98 -9.04
CA ASN A 411 -13.59 -26.75 -8.85
C ASN A 411 -13.08 -26.67 -7.40
N VAL A 412 -11.77 -26.84 -7.24
CA VAL A 412 -11.09 -26.83 -5.93
C VAL A 412 -11.26 -25.49 -5.22
N TRP A 413 -11.26 -24.38 -5.96
CA TRP A 413 -11.43 -23.06 -5.35
C TRP A 413 -12.85 -22.86 -4.81
N LEU A 414 -13.89 -23.27 -5.57
CA LEU A 414 -15.26 -23.28 -5.05
C LEU A 414 -15.39 -24.16 -3.80
N LYS A 415 -14.70 -25.31 -3.77
CA LYS A 415 -14.69 -26.21 -2.62
C LYS A 415 -14.07 -25.54 -1.39
N ILE A 416 -12.94 -24.87 -1.54
CA ILE A 416 -12.26 -24.12 -0.45
C ILE A 416 -13.17 -23.02 0.09
N GLN A 417 -13.83 -22.29 -0.81
CA GLN A 417 -14.65 -21.14 -0.44
C GLN A 417 -16.06 -21.50 0.04
N ARG A 418 -16.45 -22.78 -0.04
CA ARG A 418 -17.81 -23.24 0.24
C ARG A 418 -18.27 -22.94 1.67
N ASP A 419 -17.39 -23.18 2.63
CA ASP A 419 -17.67 -22.96 4.05
C ASP A 419 -17.74 -21.47 4.39
N ASN A 420 -16.84 -20.66 3.84
CA ASN A 420 -16.92 -19.21 3.98
C ASN A 420 -18.24 -18.67 3.40
N TYR A 421 -18.66 -19.13 2.21
CA TYR A 421 -19.94 -18.72 1.64
C TYR A 421 -21.15 -19.14 2.48
N ALA A 422 -21.17 -20.36 3.01
CA ALA A 422 -22.27 -20.83 3.85
C ALA A 422 -22.51 -19.92 5.06
N ARG A 423 -21.44 -19.33 5.60
CA ARG A 423 -21.51 -18.33 6.68
C ARG A 423 -21.86 -16.94 6.13
N MET A 424 -21.12 -16.47 5.14
CA MET A 424 -21.20 -15.11 4.62
C MET A 424 -22.45 -14.84 3.76
N MET A 425 -23.21 -15.85 3.31
CA MET A 425 -24.52 -15.65 2.68
C MET A 425 -25.57 -15.14 3.67
N LEU A 426 -25.37 -15.34 4.97
CA LEU A 426 -26.30 -14.90 6.01
C LEU A 426 -26.04 -13.44 6.33
N LYS A 427 -27.03 -12.57 6.04
CA LYS A 427 -26.90 -11.12 6.29
C LYS A 427 -26.47 -10.76 7.72
N PRO A 428 -27.03 -11.37 8.80
CA PRO A 428 -26.59 -11.07 10.16
C PRO A 428 -25.11 -11.42 10.42
N VAL A 429 -24.56 -12.44 9.75
CA VAL A 429 -23.13 -12.78 9.86
C VAL A 429 -22.28 -11.68 9.21
N ARG A 430 -22.69 -11.19 8.04
CA ARG A 430 -21.98 -10.06 7.39
C ARG A 430 -22.05 -8.79 8.24
N GLU A 431 -23.20 -8.46 8.80
CA GLU A 431 -23.37 -7.31 9.70
C GLU A 431 -22.47 -7.43 10.94
N GLY A 432 -22.40 -8.63 11.55
CA GLY A 432 -21.50 -8.90 12.68
C GLY A 432 -20.02 -8.73 12.33
N ARG A 433 -19.57 -9.30 11.21
CA ARG A 433 -18.18 -9.18 10.75
C ARG A 433 -17.80 -7.75 10.35
N GLU A 434 -18.75 -6.99 9.79
CA GLU A 434 -18.55 -5.56 9.53
C GLU A 434 -18.43 -4.75 10.83
N ALA A 435 -19.25 -5.07 11.84
CA ALA A 435 -19.15 -4.45 13.16
C ALA A 435 -17.81 -4.76 13.85
N GLU A 436 -17.30 -5.99 13.74
CA GLU A 436 -15.96 -6.36 14.24
C GLU A 436 -14.85 -5.53 13.56
N MET A 437 -14.87 -5.39 12.23
CA MET A 437 -13.91 -4.52 11.54
C MET A 437 -14.00 -3.07 12.01
N ASN A 438 -15.22 -2.54 12.15
CA ASN A 438 -15.43 -1.17 12.62
C ASN A 438 -14.93 -0.97 14.05
N LEU A 439 -15.09 -1.95 14.93
CA LEU A 439 -14.55 -1.92 16.28
C LEU A 439 -13.02 -1.88 16.27
N LEU A 440 -12.37 -2.72 15.46
CA LEU A 440 -10.90 -2.70 15.33
C LEU A 440 -10.40 -1.36 14.80
N ILE A 441 -11.05 -0.78 13.79
CA ILE A 441 -10.72 0.55 13.26
C ILE A 441 -10.89 1.62 14.33
N SER A 442 -11.99 1.60 15.09
CA SER A 442 -12.19 2.53 16.21
C SER A 442 -11.07 2.41 17.24
N LYS A 443 -10.71 1.18 17.63
CA LYS A 443 -9.64 0.93 18.59
C LYS A 443 -8.29 1.44 18.10
N ILE A 444 -7.98 1.27 16.81
CA ILE A 444 -6.78 1.85 16.20
C ILE A 444 -6.77 3.38 16.37
N TYR A 445 -7.86 4.06 16.02
CA TYR A 445 -7.93 5.53 16.11
C TYR A 445 -8.01 6.07 17.55
N ASP A 446 -8.52 5.27 18.49
CA ASP A 446 -8.49 5.59 19.92
C ASP A 446 -7.07 5.44 20.49
N SER A 447 -6.33 4.42 20.03
CA SER A 447 -5.01 4.08 20.58
C SER A 447 -3.82 4.65 19.79
N ASN A 448 -4.04 5.36 18.69
CA ASN A 448 -2.96 5.90 17.84
C ASN A 448 -2.47 7.30 18.24
N LYS A 449 -3.06 7.92 19.26
CA LYS A 449 -2.62 9.22 19.76
C LYS A 449 -1.31 9.06 20.52
N PRO A 450 -0.20 9.67 20.09
CA PRO A 450 0.99 9.70 20.93
C PRO A 450 0.66 10.36 22.27
N VAL A 451 1.24 9.84 23.34
CA VAL A 451 1.16 10.42 24.68
C VAL A 451 2.52 11.01 25.04
N THR A 452 2.55 11.93 26.00
CA THR A 452 3.80 12.49 26.50
C THR A 452 4.67 11.40 27.09
N ARG A 453 5.88 11.25 26.55
CA ARG A 453 6.91 10.31 26.99
C ARG A 453 7.98 11.03 27.79
N LYS A 454 8.43 10.43 28.89
CA LYS A 454 9.55 10.95 29.68
C LYS A 454 10.87 10.41 29.12
N ILE A 455 11.65 11.25 28.45
CA ILE A 455 12.99 10.89 27.98
C ILE A 455 14.02 11.25 29.04
N THR A 456 14.91 10.32 29.37
CA THR A 456 16.04 10.54 30.30
C THR A 456 17.32 9.94 29.74
N LEU A 457 18.38 10.74 29.68
CA LEU A 457 19.75 10.30 29.41
C LEU A 457 20.54 10.28 30.72
N ILE A 458 21.07 9.12 31.08
CA ILE A 458 21.85 8.91 32.31
C ILE A 458 23.29 8.64 31.92
N LYS A 459 24.21 9.52 32.31
CA LYS A 459 25.65 9.31 32.07
C LYS A 459 26.15 8.10 32.87
N LEU A 460 26.86 7.22 32.18
CA LEU A 460 27.52 6.02 32.73
C LEU A 460 28.90 6.34 33.32
#